data_AF-A0A2E9VV50-F1
#
_entry.id   AF-A0A2E9VV50-F1
#
_cell.length_a   1.000
_cell.length_b   1.000
_cell.length_c   1.000
_cell.angle_alpha   90.00
_cell.angle_beta   90.00
_cell.angle_gamma   90.00
#
_symmetry.space_group_name_H-M   'P 1'
#
loop_
_entity.id
_entity.type
_entity.pdbx_description
1 polymer ?
#
loop_
_entity_poly.entity_id
_entity_poly.type
_entity_poly.pdbx_seq_one_letter_code
_entity_poly.pdbx_strand_id
1 'polypeptide(L)'
;MPETTPSPSSSLAEKRIRVILRLIGIGGMLAAPMMLMPLEWMQQMHQLVLPGKLPASATVNYLTRSLAMFYALSGLVTLYISFDVMRYAPLIKLWGICAIVKGFVITAIDLHAGYPLWWMTIEGLFSLLIGLWICQLCRKLDIQE
;
A
#
# COMPACT_ATOMS: atom_id res chain seq x y z
N MET A 1 5.49 -0.80 40.62
CA MET A 1 5.97 -0.38 39.29
C MET A 1 5.04 0.72 38.82
N PRO A 2 5.51 1.95 38.56
CA PRO A 2 4.62 2.99 38.04
C PRO A 2 4.20 2.60 36.62
N GLU A 3 2.89 2.49 36.38
CA GLU A 3 2.35 2.43 35.02
C GLU A 3 2.72 3.73 34.32
N THR A 4 3.65 3.66 33.36
CA THR A 4 3.99 4.80 32.50
C THR A 4 2.86 4.99 31.51
N THR A 5 1.89 5.83 31.87
CA THR A 5 0.83 6.24 30.94
C THR A 5 1.49 6.86 29.70
N PRO A 6 1.18 6.39 28.48
CA PRO A 6 1.80 6.90 27.26
C PRO A 6 1.53 8.40 27.11
N SER A 7 2.54 9.15 26.67
CA SER A 7 2.40 10.59 26.47
C SER A 7 1.33 10.91 25.40
N PRO A 8 0.70 12.10 25.43
CA PRO A 8 -0.34 12.47 24.46
C PRO A 8 0.13 12.37 22.98
N SER A 9 1.43 12.58 22.73
CA SER A 9 1.99 12.54 21.37
C SER A 9 2.18 11.11 20.83
N SER A 10 2.53 10.13 21.68
CA SER A 10 2.66 8.73 21.29
C SER A 10 1.28 8.12 21.03
N SER A 11 0.30 8.41 21.88
CA SER A 11 -1.09 7.94 21.68
C SER A 11 -1.71 8.47 20.37
N LEU A 12 -1.37 9.69 19.95
CA LEU A 12 -1.82 10.25 18.67
C LEU A 12 -1.08 9.63 17.48
N ALA A 13 0.23 9.37 17.60
CA ALA A 13 1.01 8.71 16.55
C ALA A 13 0.49 7.29 16.30
N GLU A 14 0.23 6.53 17.37
CA GLU A 14 -0.35 5.20 17.31
C GLU A 14 -1.72 5.21 16.62
N LYS A 15 -2.63 6.12 17.02
CA LYS A 15 -3.94 6.28 16.38
C LYS A 15 -3.83 6.59 14.89
N ARG A 16 -2.89 7.44 14.49
CA ARG A 16 -2.66 7.79 13.07
C ARG A 16 -2.15 6.60 12.28
N ILE A 17 -1.14 5.89 12.77
CA ILE A 17 -0.64 4.66 12.14
C ILE A 17 -1.77 3.65 11.98
N ARG A 18 -2.56 3.42 13.04
CA ARG A 18 -3.71 2.51 13.01
C ARG A 18 -4.69 2.87 11.88
N VAL A 19 -5.10 4.13 11.78
CA VAL A 19 -6.03 4.57 10.72
C VAL A 19 -5.42 4.40 9.33
N ILE A 20 -4.16 4.79 9.15
CA ILE A 20 -3.44 4.65 7.88
C ILE A 20 -3.40 3.19 7.43
N LEU A 21 -2.95 2.27 8.31
CA LEU A 21 -2.86 0.85 8.00
C LEU A 21 -4.23 0.23 7.73
N ARG A 22 -5.30 0.68 8.41
CA ARG A 22 -6.66 0.22 8.11
C ARG A 22 -7.13 0.66 6.74
N LEU A 23 -6.94 1.93 6.39
CA LEU A 23 -7.33 2.44 5.07
C LEU A 23 -6.59 1.71 3.95
N ILE A 24 -5.28 1.48 4.12
CA ILE A 24 -4.46 0.74 3.16
C ILE A 24 -4.87 -0.74 3.11
N GLY A 25 -5.08 -1.35 4.27
CA GLY A 25 -5.47 -2.76 4.37
C GLY A 25 -6.83 -3.03 3.72
N ILE A 26 -7.83 -2.22 4.05
CA ILE A 26 -9.17 -2.28 3.43
C ILE A 26 -9.06 -2.00 1.93
N GLY A 27 -8.32 -0.96 1.53
CA GLY A 27 -8.10 -0.65 0.12
C GLY A 27 -7.47 -1.79 -0.67
N GLY A 28 -6.45 -2.47 -0.11
CA GLY A 28 -5.84 -3.64 -0.71
C GLY A 28 -6.82 -4.82 -0.85
N MET A 29 -7.68 -5.03 0.15
CA MET A 29 -8.72 -6.07 0.09
C MET A 29 -9.76 -5.82 -1.00
N LEU A 30 -9.98 -4.57 -1.43
CA LEU A 30 -10.84 -4.26 -2.58
C LEU A 30 -10.28 -4.78 -3.91
N ALA A 31 -9.04 -5.29 -3.95
CA ALA A 31 -8.51 -6.00 -5.09
C ALA A 31 -9.09 -7.43 -5.24
N ALA A 32 -9.63 -8.04 -4.18
CA ALA A 32 -10.13 -9.42 -4.24
C ALA A 32 -11.21 -9.64 -5.31
N PRO A 33 -12.23 -8.76 -5.46
CA PRO A 33 -13.19 -8.85 -6.56
C PRO A 33 -12.55 -8.75 -7.96
N MET A 34 -11.43 -8.02 -8.09
CA MET A 34 -10.74 -7.83 -9.38
C MET A 34 -10.10 -9.13 -9.89
N MET A 35 -9.89 -10.13 -9.03
CA MET A 35 -9.46 -11.47 -9.46
C MET A 35 -10.50 -12.16 -10.37
N LEU A 36 -11.78 -11.84 -10.20
CA LEU A 36 -12.88 -12.45 -10.94
C LEU A 36 -13.29 -11.63 -12.17
N MET A 37 -12.67 -10.47 -12.40
CA MET A 37 -13.13 -9.55 -13.43
C MET A 37 -12.92 -10.12 -14.85
N PRO A 38 -13.90 -9.96 -15.76
CA PRO A 38 -13.76 -10.33 -17.16
C PRO A 38 -12.63 -9.54 -17.86
N LEU A 39 -12.07 -10.11 -18.94
CA LEU A 39 -11.01 -9.46 -19.72
C LEU A 39 -11.48 -8.14 -20.33
N GLU A 40 -12.76 -8.05 -20.66
CA GLU A 40 -13.41 -6.87 -21.22
C GLU A 40 -13.37 -5.69 -20.25
N TRP A 41 -13.58 -5.95 -18.95
CA TRP A 41 -13.49 -4.91 -17.92
C TRP A 41 -12.03 -4.45 -17.75
N MET A 42 -11.07 -5.37 -17.81
CA MET A 42 -9.65 -5.02 -17.76
C MET A 42 -9.25 -4.16 -18.97
N GLN A 43 -9.77 -4.52 -20.14
CA GLN A 43 -9.57 -3.77 -21.37
C GLN A 43 -10.13 -2.34 -21.27
N GLN A 44 -11.34 -2.18 -20.71
CA GLN A 44 -11.94 -0.87 -20.50
C GLN A 44 -11.08 0.00 -19.56
N MET A 45 -10.65 -0.55 -18.43
CA MET A 45 -9.81 0.18 -17.47
C MET A 45 -8.43 0.52 -18.05
N HIS A 46 -7.82 -0.40 -18.80
CA HIS A 46 -6.56 -0.16 -19.51
C HIS A 46 -6.67 1.03 -20.48
N GLN A 47 -7.75 1.11 -21.26
CA GLN A 47 -7.99 2.18 -22.22
C GLN A 47 -8.19 3.56 -21.60
N LEU A 48 -8.57 3.64 -20.31
CA LEU A 48 -8.65 4.91 -19.59
C LEU A 48 -7.27 5.51 -19.29
N VAL A 49 -6.21 4.69 -19.32
CA VAL A 49 -4.87 5.07 -18.87
C VAL A 49 -3.88 5.07 -20.02
N LEU A 50 -3.90 4.02 -20.85
CA LEU A 50 -2.98 3.82 -21.96
C LEU A 50 -3.74 3.56 -23.26
N PRO A 51 -3.24 4.08 -24.39
CA PRO A 51 -3.81 3.76 -25.70
C PRO A 51 -3.49 2.32 -26.07
N GLY A 52 -4.45 1.62 -26.69
CA GLY A 52 -4.24 0.32 -27.31
C GLY A 52 -5.14 -0.80 -26.80
N LYS A 53 -4.78 -2.02 -27.17
CA LYS A 53 -5.44 -3.25 -26.72
C LYS A 53 -4.54 -3.99 -25.75
N LEU A 54 -5.10 -4.34 -24.60
CA LEU A 54 -4.50 -5.27 -23.66
C LEU A 54 -4.33 -6.62 -24.36
N PRO A 55 -3.11 -7.19 -24.39
CA PRO A 55 -2.90 -8.49 -25.00
C PRO A 55 -3.75 -9.56 -24.31
N ALA A 56 -4.58 -10.26 -25.08
CA ALA A 56 -5.42 -11.36 -24.60
C ALA A 56 -4.61 -12.67 -24.43
N SER A 57 -3.49 -12.60 -23.71
CA SER A 57 -2.61 -13.74 -23.47
C SER A 57 -2.86 -14.39 -22.12
N ALA A 58 -2.54 -15.69 -22.02
CA ALA A 58 -2.62 -16.43 -20.75
C ALA A 58 -1.75 -15.78 -19.67
N THR A 59 -0.58 -15.24 -20.03
CA THR A 59 0.34 -14.56 -19.10
C THR A 59 -0.27 -13.30 -18.50
N VAL A 60 -0.88 -12.43 -19.32
CA VAL A 60 -1.53 -11.21 -18.82
C VAL A 60 -2.69 -11.58 -17.88
N ASN A 61 -3.52 -12.52 -18.31
CA ASN A 61 -4.66 -13.00 -17.53
C ASN A 61 -4.23 -13.55 -16.16
N TYR A 62 -3.20 -14.40 -16.14
CA TYR A 62 -2.64 -14.98 -14.93
C TYR A 62 -2.01 -13.92 -14.01
N LEU A 63 -1.17 -13.04 -14.55
CA LEU A 63 -0.46 -12.03 -13.78
C LEU A 63 -1.42 -11.03 -13.15
N THR A 64 -2.42 -10.53 -13.88
CA THR A 64 -3.38 -9.57 -13.32
C THR A 64 -4.18 -10.17 -12.17
N ARG A 65 -4.61 -11.45 -12.28
CA ARG A 65 -5.38 -12.14 -11.23
C ARG A 65 -4.54 -12.50 -10.01
N SER A 66 -3.35 -13.05 -10.24
CA SER A 66 -2.42 -13.38 -9.15
C SER A 66 -1.93 -12.13 -8.42
N LEU A 67 -1.72 -11.03 -9.14
CA LEU A 67 -1.38 -9.73 -8.54
C LEU A 67 -2.55 -9.15 -7.73
N ALA A 68 -3.78 -9.25 -8.22
CA ALA A 68 -4.97 -8.85 -7.46
C ALA A 68 -5.09 -9.66 -6.15
N MET A 69 -4.87 -10.97 -6.20
CA MET A 69 -4.85 -11.83 -5.02
C MET A 69 -3.72 -11.44 -4.06
N PHE A 70 -2.52 -11.15 -4.58
CA PHE A 70 -1.39 -10.70 -3.79
C PHE A 70 -1.70 -9.38 -3.06
N TYR A 71 -2.33 -8.41 -3.71
CA TYR A 71 -2.76 -7.16 -3.08
C TYR A 71 -3.85 -7.38 -2.04
N ALA A 72 -4.81 -8.27 -2.29
CA ALA A 72 -5.85 -8.61 -1.32
C ALA A 72 -5.26 -9.23 -0.04
N LEU A 73 -4.32 -10.18 -0.17
CA LEU A 73 -3.64 -10.81 0.96
C LEU A 73 -2.72 -9.82 1.68
N SER A 74 -1.97 -9.00 0.94
CA SER A 74 -1.13 -7.94 1.52
C SER A 74 -1.99 -6.94 2.30
N GLY A 75 -3.18 -6.60 1.77
CA GLY A 75 -4.17 -5.77 2.44
C GLY A 75 -4.70 -6.41 3.73
N LEU A 76 -5.05 -7.69 3.69
CA LEU A 76 -5.48 -8.45 4.87
C LEU A 76 -4.42 -8.47 5.97
N VAL A 77 -3.15 -8.74 5.62
CA VAL A 77 -2.04 -8.71 6.58
C VAL A 77 -1.83 -7.30 7.12
N THR A 78 -1.89 -6.27 6.26
CA THR A 78 -1.77 -4.86 6.67
C THR A 78 -2.91 -4.43 7.61
N LEU A 79 -4.13 -4.94 7.37
CA LEU A 79 -5.26 -4.73 8.26
C LEU A 79 -5.04 -5.45 9.59
N TYR A 80 -4.52 -6.67 9.58
CA TYR A 80 -4.26 -7.44 10.80
C TYR A 80 -3.23 -6.75 11.71
N ILE A 81 -2.10 -6.29 11.15
CA ILE A 81 -1.09 -5.56 11.93
C ILE A 81 -1.63 -4.24 12.51
N SER A 82 -2.69 -3.67 11.92
CA SER A 82 -3.31 -2.44 12.43
C SER A 82 -4.01 -2.62 13.79
N PHE A 83 -4.34 -3.85 14.20
CA PHE A 83 -5.02 -4.10 15.47
C PHE A 83 -4.12 -3.92 16.68
N ASP A 84 -2.80 -4.05 16.53
CA ASP A 84 -1.83 -3.93 17.62
C ASP A 84 -0.55 -3.22 17.14
N VAL A 85 -0.62 -1.90 17.05
CA VAL A 85 0.45 -1.06 16.49
C VAL A 85 1.74 -1.15 17.31
N MET A 86 1.64 -1.19 18.64
CA MET A 86 2.82 -1.23 19.51
C MET A 86 3.56 -2.55 19.36
N ARG A 87 2.83 -3.67 19.39
CA ARG A 87 3.43 -5.01 19.20
C ARG A 87 4.08 -5.16 17.84
N TYR A 88 3.49 -4.58 16.79
CA TYR A 88 3.99 -4.69 15.42
C TYR A 88 4.86 -3.49 14.98
N ALA A 89 5.28 -2.60 15.88
CA ALA A 89 6.01 -1.38 15.51
C ALA A 89 7.27 -1.61 14.64
N PRO A 90 8.14 -2.61 14.91
CA PRO A 90 9.28 -2.90 14.03
C PRO A 90 8.85 -3.34 12.61
N LEU A 91 7.78 -4.14 12.51
CA LEU A 91 7.23 -4.59 11.25
C LEU A 91 6.57 -3.44 10.48
N ILE A 92 5.88 -2.52 11.17
CA ILE A 92 5.28 -1.32 10.57
C ILE A 92 6.37 -0.37 10.05
N LYS A 93 7.50 -0.24 10.76
CA LYS A 93 8.66 0.52 10.30
C LYS A 93 9.24 -0.08 9.02
N LEU A 94 9.41 -1.40 8.97
CA LEU A 94 9.81 -2.11 7.75
C LEU A 94 8.80 -1.89 6.62
N TRP A 95 7.50 -1.98 6.91
CA TRP A 95 6.43 -1.71 5.95
C TRP A 95 6.56 -0.31 5.34
N GLY A 96 6.83 0.71 6.18
CA GLY A 96 7.08 2.08 5.73
C GLY A 96 8.30 2.20 4.80
N ILE A 97 9.41 1.52 5.13
CA ILE A 97 10.60 1.46 4.27
C ILE A 97 10.27 0.79 2.93
N CYS A 98 9.56 -0.34 2.95
CA CYS A 98 9.12 -1.03 1.74
C CYS A 98 8.24 -0.12 0.87
N ALA A 99 7.36 0.70 1.47
CA ALA A 99 6.52 1.65 0.74
C ALA A 99 7.36 2.76 0.06
N ILE A 100 8.42 3.25 0.71
CA ILE A 100 9.37 4.20 0.11
C ILE A 100 10.06 3.57 -1.10
N VAL A 101 10.63 2.37 -0.93
CA VAL A 101 11.31 1.64 -2.01
C VAL A 101 10.35 1.37 -3.17
N LYS A 102 9.14 0.90 -2.87
CA LYS A 102 8.07 0.70 -3.86
C LYS A 102 7.78 1.98 -4.62
N GLY A 103 7.67 3.13 -3.94
CA GLY A 103 7.40 4.41 -4.58
C GLY A 103 8.42 4.75 -5.67
N PHE A 104 9.71 4.57 -5.39
CA PHE A 104 10.77 4.77 -6.40
C PHE A 104 10.70 3.75 -7.53
N VAL A 105 10.58 2.46 -7.20
CA VAL A 105 10.60 1.37 -8.18
C VAL A 105 9.40 1.46 -9.14
N ILE A 106 8.19 1.68 -8.62
CA ILE A 106 6.99 1.80 -9.45
C ILE A 106 7.04 3.06 -10.32
N THR A 107 7.49 4.20 -9.79
CA THR A 107 7.65 5.41 -10.62
C THR A 107 8.59 5.15 -11.80
N ALA A 108 9.69 4.43 -11.60
CA ALA A 108 10.62 4.07 -12.68
C ALA A 108 10.00 3.10 -13.69
N ILE A 109 9.22 2.11 -13.23
CA ILE A 109 8.49 1.17 -14.09
C ILE A 109 7.46 1.92 -14.93
N ASP A 110 6.65 2.79 -14.31
CA ASP A 110 5.61 3.56 -14.98
C ASP A 110 6.19 4.49 -16.05
N LEU A 111 7.31 5.14 -15.73
CA LEU A 111 8.04 5.98 -16.67
C LEU A 111 8.53 5.18 -17.87
N HIS A 112 9.10 3.99 -17.63
CA HIS A 112 9.55 3.12 -18.71
C HIS A 112 8.39 2.56 -19.55
N ALA A 113 7.25 2.27 -18.92
CA ALA A 113 6.05 1.75 -19.56
C ALA A 113 5.19 2.83 -20.25
N GLY A 114 5.55 4.11 -20.12
CA GLY A 114 4.86 5.22 -20.80
C GLY A 114 3.53 5.61 -20.18
N TYR A 115 3.33 5.37 -18.88
CA TYR A 115 2.13 5.83 -18.17
C TYR A 115 2.06 7.37 -18.12
N PRO A 116 0.86 7.96 -17.98
CA PRO A 116 0.73 9.41 -17.81
C PRO A 116 1.15 9.85 -16.40
N LEU A 117 1.61 11.10 -16.25
CA LEU A 117 2.13 11.63 -14.98
C LEU A 117 1.13 11.53 -13.81
N TRP A 118 -0.17 11.73 -14.07
CA TRP A 118 -1.19 11.64 -13.02
C TRP A 118 -1.26 10.23 -12.41
N TRP A 119 -1.04 9.19 -13.21
CA TRP A 119 -0.97 7.80 -12.73
C TRP A 119 0.25 7.60 -11.83
N MET A 120 1.42 8.03 -12.30
CA MET A 120 2.68 7.95 -11.54
C MET A 120 2.59 8.67 -10.19
N THR A 121 1.90 9.81 -10.15
CA THR A 121 1.72 10.55 -8.88
C THR A 121 0.84 9.79 -7.88
N ILE A 122 -0.20 9.10 -8.35
CA ILE A 122 -1.11 8.33 -7.50
C ILE A 122 -0.42 7.05 -7.00
N GLU A 123 0.37 6.37 -7.83
CA GLU A 123 1.00 5.12 -7.41
C GLU A 123 2.33 5.35 -6.69
N GLY A 124 3.25 6.04 -7.35
CA GLY A 124 4.64 6.21 -6.90
C GLY A 124 4.79 7.24 -5.78
N LEU A 125 4.39 8.49 -6.05
CA LEU A 125 4.57 9.58 -5.09
C LEU A 125 3.74 9.37 -3.82
N PHE A 126 2.50 8.93 -3.95
CA PHE A 126 1.66 8.60 -2.79
C PHE A 126 2.30 7.49 -1.92
N SER A 127 2.80 6.41 -2.53
CA SER A 127 3.48 5.31 -1.81
C SER A 127 4.73 5.80 -1.07
N LEU A 128 5.50 6.71 -1.69
CA LEU A 128 6.68 7.30 -1.07
C LEU A 128 6.31 8.17 0.13
N LEU A 129 5.35 9.07 -0.03
CA LEU A 129 4.93 9.99 1.02
C LEU A 129 4.32 9.26 2.22
N ILE A 130 3.50 8.23 1.97
CA ILE A 130 2.90 7.44 3.06
C ILE A 130 3.95 6.64 3.82
N GLY A 131 4.95 6.08 3.12
CA GLY A 131 6.07 5.38 3.74
C GLY A 131 6.92 6.29 4.62
N LEU A 132 7.29 7.47 4.11
CA LEU A 132 7.99 8.50 4.90
C LEU A 132 7.19 8.89 6.14
N TRP A 133 5.88 9.09 6.00
CA TRP A 133 5.02 9.49 7.10
C TRP A 133 4.94 8.39 8.18
N ILE A 134 4.80 7.12 7.78
CA ILE A 134 4.83 5.99 8.72
C ILE A 134 6.17 5.91 9.45
N CYS A 135 7.30 5.97 8.74
CA CYS A 135 8.62 5.95 9.38
C CYS A 135 8.80 7.09 10.39
N GLN A 136 8.32 8.29 10.06
CA GLN A 136 8.33 9.43 10.98
C GLN A 136 7.45 9.21 12.21
N LEU A 137 6.27 8.59 12.05
CA LEU A 137 5.37 8.27 13.16
C LEU A 137 5.95 7.15 14.04
N CYS A 138 6.54 6.10 13.47
CA CYS A 138 7.22 5.04 14.21
C CYS A 138 8.39 5.58 15.03
N ARG A 139 9.18 6.53 14.49
CA ARG A 139 10.24 7.18 15.26
C ARG A 139 9.72 7.88 16.51
N LYS A 140 8.49 8.40 16.52
CA LYS A 140 7.86 9.01 17.70
C LYS A 140 7.39 7.98 18.74
N LEU A 141 7.22 6.73 18.34
CA LEU A 141 6.95 5.62 19.26
C LEU A 141 8.26 5.16 19.93
N ASP A 142 9.34 5.01 19.16
CA ASP A 142 10.65 4.53 19.64
C ASP A 142 11.35 5.48 20.66
N ILE A 143 11.11 6.80 20.60
CA ILE A 143 11.83 7.79 21.43
C ILE A 143 11.42 7.76 22.92
N GLN A 144 10.37 7.02 23.29
CA GLN A 144 9.79 7.09 24.64
C GLN A 144 9.65 5.74 25.37
N GLU A 145 10.19 4.66 24.81
CA GLU A 145 10.57 3.46 25.57
C GLU A 145 11.96 3.65 26.19
#